data_AF-F9GA08-F1
#
_entry.id   AF-F9GA08-F1
#
_cell.length_a   1.000
_cell.length_b   1.000
_cell.length_c   1.000
_cell.angle_alpha   90.00
_cell.angle_beta   90.00
_cell.angle_gamma   90.00
#
_symmetry.space_group_name_H-M   'P 1'
#
loop_
_entity.id
_entity.type
_entity.pdbx_description
1 polymer ?
#
loop_
_entity_poly.entity_id
_entity_poly.type
_entity_poly.pdbx_seq_one_letter_code
_entity_poly.pdbx_strand_id
1 'polypeptide(L)'
;MAELRAGKSQRTVAANFNTTQGTISKTKKRWEEEEILQSRARKGRPKKLTALQISHWRRKWRSKRRIKLSEEDAKARLKHCEFWLRHLDDYIQICFSDEVTVQNAPNNPDGWVFRRPERDIGRT
;
A
#
# COMPACT_ATOMS: atom_id res chain seq x y z
N MET A 1 5.47 15.43 40.98
CA MET A 1 6.35 16.62 41.21
C MET A 1 6.04 17.32 42.53
N ALA A 2 4.78 17.49 42.91
CA ALA A 2 4.39 18.08 44.20
C ALA A 2 5.08 17.44 45.41
N GLU A 3 5.20 16.11 45.46
CA GLU A 3 5.89 15.39 46.55
C GLU A 3 7.40 15.70 46.64
N LEU A 4 8.09 15.89 45.50
CA LEU A 4 9.50 16.28 45.48
C LEU A 4 9.66 17.74 45.91
N ARG A 5 8.72 18.62 45.56
CA ARG A 5 8.69 20.01 46.03
C ARG A 5 8.38 20.10 47.53
N ALA A 6 7.62 19.15 48.06
CA ALA A 6 7.39 18.98 49.50
C ALA A 6 8.61 18.37 50.26
N GLY A 7 9.78 18.26 49.62
CA GLY A 7 11.02 17.82 50.25
C GLY A 7 11.20 16.31 50.38
N LYS A 8 10.28 15.49 49.85
CA LYS A 8 10.43 14.02 49.92
C LYS A 8 11.58 13.55 49.01
N SER A 9 12.32 12.55 49.48
CA SER A 9 13.40 11.95 48.69
C SER A 9 12.84 11.26 47.44
N GLN A 10 13.61 11.24 46.35
CA GLN A 10 13.20 10.55 45.12
C GLN A 10 12.94 9.04 45.33
N ARG A 11 13.65 8.42 46.28
CA ARG A 11 13.48 7.01 46.64
C ARG A 11 12.14 6.76 47.35
N THR A 12 11.76 7.66 48.26
CA THR A 12 10.46 7.62 48.93
C THR A 12 9.32 7.79 47.94
N VAL A 13 9.44 8.77 47.05
CA VAL A 13 8.46 8.99 45.97
C VAL A 13 8.36 7.75 45.08
N ALA A 14 9.50 7.16 44.69
CA ALA A 14 9.51 5.94 43.88
C ALA A 14 8.78 4.76 44.56
N ALA A 15 8.97 4.58 45.86
CA ALA A 15 8.27 3.56 46.64
C ALA A 15 6.75 3.81 46.68
N ASN A 16 6.32 5.05 46.91
CA ASN A 16 4.89 5.41 46.94
C ASN A 16 4.19 5.13 45.60
N PHE A 17 4.88 5.36 44.49
CA PHE A 17 4.36 5.15 43.13
C PHE A 17 4.68 3.75 42.56
N ASN A 18 5.18 2.84 43.39
CA ASN A 18 5.61 1.49 43.00
C ASN A 18 6.44 1.47 41.70
N THR A 19 7.43 2.36 41.63
CA THR A 19 8.28 2.54 40.46
C THR A 19 9.75 2.66 40.86
N THR A 20 10.63 2.84 39.87
CA THR A 20 12.07 3.01 40.12
C THR A 20 12.43 4.47 40.35
N GLN A 21 13.45 4.72 41.17
CA GLN A 21 13.98 6.07 41.37
C GLN A 21 14.51 6.68 40.05
N GLY A 22 15.00 5.86 39.13
CA GLY A 22 15.35 6.27 37.77
C GLY A 22 14.15 6.81 36.97
N THR A 23 12.97 6.21 37.11
CA THR A 23 11.72 6.71 36.50
C THR A 23 11.36 8.09 37.07
N ILE A 24 11.39 8.26 38.39
CA ILE A 24 11.10 9.54 39.05
C ILE A 24 12.10 10.63 38.61
N SER A 25 13.39 10.31 38.53
CA SER A 25 14.43 11.23 38.07
C SER A 25 14.20 11.68 36.62
N LYS A 26 13.91 10.74 35.70
CA LYS A 26 13.60 11.07 34.29
C LYS A 26 12.33 11.91 34.14
N THR A 27 11.31 11.64 34.96
CA THR A 27 10.07 12.42 34.98
C THR A 27 10.30 13.81 35.56
N LYS A 28 11.14 13.95 36.60
CA LYS A 28 11.55 15.25 37.15
C LYS A 28 12.26 16.10 36.09
N LYS A 29 13.26 15.52 35.43
CA LYS A 29 14.01 16.19 34.36
C LYS A 29 13.10 16.67 33.23
N ARG A 30 12.20 15.80 32.75
CA ARG A 30 11.21 16.16 31.71
C ARG A 30 10.33 17.32 32.13
N TRP A 31 9.88 17.34 33.39
CA TRP A 31 9.07 18.42 33.91
C TRP A 31 9.84 19.75 34.03
N GLU A 32 11.10 19.71 34.47
CA GLU A 32 11.94 20.92 34.60
C GLU A 32 12.34 21.50 33.24
N GLU A 33 12.58 20.66 32.23
CA GLU A 33 13.04 21.09 30.90
C GLU A 33 11.89 21.44 29.95
N GLU A 34 10.76 20.73 30.04
CA GLU A 34 9.70 20.80 29.02
C GLU A 34 8.34 21.21 29.58
N GLU A 35 8.18 21.29 30.91
CA GLU A 35 6.90 21.54 31.60
C GLU A 35 5.76 20.59 31.19
N ILE A 36 6.10 19.41 30.66
CA ILE A 36 5.14 18.41 30.18
C ILE A 36 5.27 17.13 31.02
N LEU A 37 4.12 16.64 31.53
CA LEU A 37 4.03 15.32 32.21
C LEU A 37 3.85 14.16 31.23
N GLN A 38 3.36 14.45 30.02
CA GLN A 38 3.07 13.44 29.01
C GLN A 38 4.34 12.83 28.40
N SER A 39 4.22 11.63 27.84
CA SER A 39 5.29 11.06 27.03
C SER A 39 5.41 11.81 25.70
N ARG A 40 6.64 12.12 25.28
CA ARG A 40 6.89 12.63 23.92
C ARG A 40 6.35 11.66 22.87
N ALA A 41 5.93 12.22 21.72
CA ALA A 41 5.56 11.43 20.56
C ALA A 41 6.67 10.44 20.23
N ARG A 42 6.34 9.15 20.19
CA ARG A 42 7.31 8.11 19.87
C ARG A 42 7.76 8.31 18.44
N LYS A 43 9.07 8.47 18.20
CA LYS A 43 9.63 8.42 16.86
C LYS A 43 9.52 6.98 16.38
N GLY A 44 8.41 6.67 15.70
CA GLY A 44 8.20 5.37 15.07
C GLY A 44 9.18 5.12 13.94
N ARG A 45 9.02 4.00 13.24
CA ARG A 45 9.86 3.66 12.09
C ARG A 45 9.81 4.80 11.05
N PRO A 46 10.96 5.34 10.60
CA PRO A 46 10.98 6.35 9.54
C PRO A 46 10.25 5.83 8.31
N LYS A 47 9.40 6.67 7.72
CA LYS A 47 8.73 6.33 6.45
C LYS A 47 9.80 6.34 5.35
N LYS A 48 9.94 5.22 4.63
CA LYS A 48 10.90 5.09 3.51
C LYS A 48 10.62 6.07 2.36
N LEU A 49 9.37 6.50 2.21
CA LEU A 49 8.93 7.44 1.20
C LEU A 49 8.12 8.57 1.83
N THR A 50 8.29 9.78 1.30
CA THR A 50 7.46 10.93 1.66
C THR A 50 6.06 10.81 1.07
N ALA A 51 5.08 11.52 1.62
CA ALA A 51 3.71 11.53 1.10
C ALA A 51 3.66 12.00 -0.37
N LEU A 52 4.52 12.95 -0.74
CA LEU A 52 4.65 13.45 -2.11
C LEU A 52 5.20 12.37 -3.05
N GLN A 53 6.21 11.60 -2.60
CA GLN A 53 6.71 10.45 -3.35
C GLN A 53 5.63 9.37 -3.48
N ILE A 54 4.88 9.05 -2.42
CA ILE A 54 3.77 8.09 -2.52
C ILE A 54 2.71 8.57 -3.53
N SER A 55 2.35 9.85 -3.53
CA SER A 55 1.42 10.44 -4.51
C SER A 55 1.95 10.38 -5.94
N HIS A 56 3.23 10.72 -6.14
CA HIS A 56 3.87 10.70 -7.45
C HIS A 56 3.99 9.27 -8.00
N TRP A 57 4.29 8.29 -7.15
CA TRP A 57 4.51 6.90 -7.54
C TRP A 57 3.22 6.05 -7.56
N ARG A 58 2.14 6.46 -6.86
CA ARG A 58 0.79 5.92 -7.03
C ARG A 58 0.17 6.24 -8.40
N ARG A 59 0.70 7.22 -9.13
CA ARG A 59 0.39 7.45 -10.56
C ARG A 59 1.15 6.51 -11.52
N LYS A 60 1.68 5.38 -11.03
CA LYS A 60 1.88 4.17 -11.85
C LYS A 60 0.46 3.62 -12.05
N TRP A 61 -0.30 4.02 -13.07
CA TRP A 61 -0.04 3.95 -14.49
C TRP A 61 -0.53 5.25 -15.14
N ARG A 62 0.33 5.98 -15.88
CA ARG A 62 -0.23 6.92 -16.86
C ARG A 62 -0.99 6.06 -17.86
N SER A 63 -2.31 6.16 -17.92
CA SER A 63 -3.07 5.47 -18.97
C SER A 63 -2.37 5.82 -20.28
N LYS A 64 -1.86 4.83 -21.00
CA LYS A 64 -1.41 5.03 -22.39
C LYS A 64 -2.54 5.82 -23.04
N ARG A 65 -2.23 7.00 -23.63
CA ARG A 65 -3.26 7.93 -24.15
C ARG A 65 -4.29 7.08 -24.90
N ARG A 66 -5.55 7.13 -24.47
CA ARG A 66 -6.61 6.33 -25.08
C ARG A 66 -6.54 6.59 -26.58
N ILE A 67 -6.48 5.52 -27.37
CA ILE A 67 -6.47 5.63 -28.83
C ILE A 67 -7.69 6.49 -29.20
N LYS A 68 -7.46 7.57 -29.96
CA LYS A 68 -8.55 8.44 -30.39
C LYS A 68 -9.49 7.59 -31.25
N LEU A 69 -10.74 7.46 -30.83
CA LEU A 69 -11.74 6.67 -31.53
C LEU A 69 -12.28 7.52 -32.68
N SER A 70 -12.08 7.10 -33.93
CA SER A 70 -12.74 7.73 -35.07
C SER A 70 -14.22 7.35 -35.11
N GLU A 71 -15.03 8.12 -35.84
CA GLU A 71 -16.44 7.78 -36.04
C GLU A 71 -16.59 6.45 -36.81
N GLU A 72 -15.69 6.18 -37.75
CA GLU A 72 -15.63 4.94 -38.51
C GLU A 72 -15.33 3.74 -37.61
N ASP A 73 -14.34 3.86 -36.72
CA ASP A 73 -14.03 2.83 -35.73
C ASP A 73 -15.21 2.57 -34.79
N ALA A 74 -15.93 3.63 -34.40
CA ALA A 74 -17.10 3.50 -33.54
C ALA A 74 -18.23 2.73 -34.24
N LYS A 75 -18.51 3.04 -35.51
CA LYS A 75 -19.49 2.32 -36.33
C LYS A 75 -19.10 0.86 -36.55
N ALA A 76 -17.83 0.60 -36.83
CA ALA A 76 -17.31 -0.77 -37.00
C ALA A 76 -17.46 -1.60 -35.72
N ARG A 77 -17.13 -1.00 -34.56
CA ARG A 77 -17.32 -1.64 -33.24
C ARG A 77 -18.79 -1.91 -32.94
N LEU A 78 -19.67 -0.96 -33.23
CA LEU A 78 -21.10 -1.13 -33.02
C LEU A 78 -21.64 -2.30 -33.86
N LYS A 79 -21.33 -2.32 -35.16
CA LYS A 79 -21.74 -3.40 -36.07
C LYS A 79 -21.21 -4.77 -35.61
N HIS A 80 -19.97 -4.81 -35.13
CA HIS A 80 -19.39 -6.02 -34.56
C HIS A 80 -20.16 -6.49 -33.32
N CYS A 81 -20.46 -5.60 -32.38
CA CYS A 81 -21.24 -5.92 -31.19
C CYS A 81 -22.66 -6.39 -31.53
N GLU A 82 -23.35 -5.70 -32.45
CA GLU A 82 -24.71 -6.06 -32.88
C GLU A 82 -24.79 -7.45 -33.51
N PHE A 83 -23.77 -7.81 -34.29
CA PHE A 83 -23.66 -9.14 -34.88
C PHE A 83 -23.49 -10.22 -33.79
N TRP A 84 -22.51 -10.05 -32.90
CA TRP A 84 -22.18 -11.06 -31.88
C TRP A 84 -23.16 -11.12 -30.71
N LEU A 85 -23.99 -10.09 -30.51
CA LEU A 85 -25.05 -10.11 -29.51
C LEU A 85 -26.04 -11.27 -29.73
N ARG A 86 -26.18 -11.73 -30.97
CA ARG A 86 -27.04 -12.88 -31.34
C ARG A 86 -26.32 -14.22 -31.29
N HIS A 87 -25.00 -14.21 -31.14
CA HIS A 87 -24.11 -15.37 -31.22
C HIS A 87 -23.16 -15.40 -30.01
N LEU A 88 -23.68 -15.11 -28.81
CA LEU A 88 -22.86 -14.94 -27.60
C LEU A 88 -22.08 -16.20 -27.23
N ASP A 89 -22.68 -17.38 -27.38
CA ASP A 89 -22.03 -18.65 -27.04
C ASP A 89 -20.81 -18.91 -27.94
N ASP A 90 -20.95 -18.68 -29.24
CA ASP A 90 -19.87 -18.80 -30.22
C ASP A 90 -18.79 -17.71 -30.00
N TYR A 91 -19.23 -16.49 -29.66
CA TYR A 91 -18.33 -15.37 -29.38
C TYR A 91 -17.41 -15.67 -28.20
N ILE A 92 -17.96 -16.22 -27.11
CA ILE A 92 -17.18 -16.60 -25.93
C ILE A 92 -16.10 -17.61 -26.31
N GLN A 93 -16.42 -18.61 -27.12
CA GLN A 93 -15.43 -19.63 -27.52
C GLN A 93 -14.27 -19.06 -28.37
N ILE A 94 -14.53 -18.03 -29.19
CA ILE A 94 -13.56 -17.45 -30.12
C ILE A 94 -12.71 -16.36 -29.47
N CYS A 95 -13.23 -15.65 -28.45
CA CYS A 95 -12.57 -14.48 -27.84
C CYS A 95 -11.28 -14.75 -27.05
N PHE A 96 -10.85 -16.00 -26.87
CA PHE A 96 -9.77 -16.36 -25.94
C PHE A 96 -8.35 -16.44 -26.54
N SER A 97 -8.12 -16.03 -27.78
CA SER A 97 -6.78 -16.10 -28.39
C SER A 97 -6.04 -14.75 -28.38
N ASP A 98 -6.04 -14.01 -27.27
CA ASP A 98 -5.12 -12.88 -27.15
C ASP A 98 -3.74 -13.37 -26.66
N GLU A 99 -2.74 -13.25 -27.53
CA GLU A 99 -1.34 -13.42 -27.15
C GLU A 99 -0.93 -12.26 -26.24
N VAL A 100 -1.23 -12.39 -24.94
CA VAL A 100 -0.80 -11.42 -23.94
C VAL A 100 0.65 -11.73 -23.59
N THR A 101 1.54 -10.77 -23.85
CA THR A 101 2.89 -10.76 -23.28
C THR A 101 2.81 -10.55 -21.77
N VAL A 102 2.65 -11.64 -21.02
CA VAL A 102 2.92 -11.61 -19.59
C VAL A 102 4.43 -11.60 -19.47
N GLN A 103 5.01 -10.44 -19.20
CA GLN A 103 6.38 -10.38 -18.74
C GLN A 103 6.43 -10.99 -17.33
N ASN A 104 6.77 -12.27 -17.25
CA ASN A 104 6.96 -12.99 -15.98
C ASN A 104 8.09 -12.35 -15.14
N ALA A 105 8.99 -11.62 -15.80
CA ALA A 105 10.03 -10.77 -15.22
C ALA A 105 10.36 -9.61 -16.18
N PRO A 106 10.83 -8.44 -15.70
CA PRO A 106 11.28 -7.37 -16.58
C PRO A 106 12.44 -7.86 -17.48
N ASN A 107 12.38 -7.58 -18.78
CA ASN A 107 13.38 -7.92 -19.80
C ASN A 107 13.65 -9.42 -20.04
N ASN A 108 12.65 -10.31 -19.95
CA ASN A 108 12.82 -11.70 -20.39
C ASN A 108 12.76 -11.79 -21.93
N PRO A 109 13.87 -12.15 -22.63
CA PRO A 109 13.88 -12.21 -24.09
C PRO A 109 13.04 -13.36 -24.67
N ASP A 110 12.73 -14.41 -23.90
CA ASP A 110 12.17 -15.67 -24.42
C ASP A 110 10.83 -16.11 -23.78
N GLY A 111 10.07 -15.18 -23.22
CA GLY A 111 8.86 -15.50 -22.45
C GLY A 111 7.56 -15.60 -23.25
N TRP A 112 7.44 -16.53 -24.21
CA TRP A 112 6.13 -16.85 -24.81
C TRP A 112 5.42 -17.92 -23.98
N VAL A 113 4.33 -17.56 -23.28
CA VAL A 113 3.51 -18.52 -22.53
C VAL A 113 2.09 -18.53 -23.08
N PHE A 114 1.69 -19.62 -23.70
CA PHE A 114 0.30 -19.84 -24.12
C PHE A 114 -0.54 -20.29 -22.91
N ARG A 115 -1.58 -19.54 -22.54
CA ARG A 115 -2.59 -20.03 -21.59
C ARG A 115 -3.66 -20.78 -22.35
N ARG A 116 -3.72 -22.11 -22.16
CA ARG A 116 -4.87 -22.90 -22.59
C ARG A 116 -5.92 -22.91 -21.46
N PRO A 117 -7.21 -22.68 -21.75
CA PRO A 117 -8.24 -22.53 -20.72
C PRO A 117 -8.56 -23.83 -19.95
N GLU A 118 -8.27 -25.01 -20.51
CA GLU A 118 -8.58 -26.30 -19.87
C GLU A 118 -7.39 -27.26 -19.89
N ARG A 119 -6.56 -27.13 -18.85
CA ARG A 119 -5.91 -28.21 -18.08
C ARG A 119 -4.83 -27.59 -17.19
N ASP A 120 -5.24 -27.08 -16.04
CA ASP A 120 -4.43 -27.22 -14.82
C ASP A 120 -5.21 -28.11 -13.86
N ILE A 121 -5.24 -29.38 -14.26
CA ILE A 121 -5.39 -30.52 -13.36
C ILE A 121 -4.18 -30.44 -12.43
N GLY A 122 -4.42 -30.22 -11.14
CA GLY A 122 -3.33 -30.04 -10.18
C GLY A 122 -2.36 -31.22 -10.14
N ARG A 123 -1.12 -30.93 -9.72
CA ARG A 123 -0.34 -31.80 -8.83
C ARG A 123 0.98 -31.15 -8.40
N THR A 124 1.20 -31.24 -7.09
CA THR A 124 2.45 -31.44 -6.31
C THR A 124 3.63 -30.51 -6.52
#